data_AF-A0A6C0F7N8-F1
#
_entry.id   AF-A0A6C0F7N8-F1
#
_cell.length_a   1.000
_cell.length_b   1.000
_cell.length_c   1.000
_cell.angle_alpha   90.00
_cell.angle_beta   90.00
_cell.angle_gamma   90.00
#
_symmetry.space_group_name_H-M   'P 1'
#
loop_
_entity.id
_entity.type
_entity.pdbx_description
1 polymer ?
#
loop_
_entity_poly.entity_id
_entity_poly.type
_entity_poly.pdbx_seq_one_letter_code
_entity_poly.pdbx_strand_id
1 'polypeptide(L)' 'MDKQIDRTTFQKMQFVMNAIDAGWSVKKSEDNYIFTKKHEGKREVFMADYLEKFVTENMKFDGKTLGSTI' A
#
# COMPACT_ATOMS: atom_id res chain seq x y z
N MET A 1 5.15 23.55 8.30
CA MET A 1 4.02 22.80 8.89
C MET A 1 4.33 21.35 8.63
N ASP A 2 4.84 20.64 9.63
CA ASP A 2 5.24 19.24 9.47
C ASP A 2 3.98 18.40 9.32
N LYS A 3 3.76 17.85 8.11
CA LYS A 3 2.71 16.85 7.91
C LYS A 3 3.19 15.57 8.59
N GLN A 4 2.71 15.31 9.80
CA GLN A 4 2.79 13.96 10.36
C GLN A 4 2.03 13.01 9.46
N ILE A 5 2.71 11.97 8.99
CA ILE A 5 2.10 10.88 8.26
C ILE A 5 1.36 10.03 9.29
N ASP A 6 0.04 9.95 9.18
CA ASP A 6 -0.73 9.04 10.03
C ASP A 6 -0.42 7.57 9.67
N ARG A 7 -0.72 6.69 10.62
CA ARG A 7 -0.47 5.25 10.50
C ARG A 7 -1.10 4.66 9.24
N THR A 8 -2.34 5.04 8.94
CA THR A 8 -3.10 4.49 7.81
C THR A 8 -2.45 4.84 6.48
N THR A 9 -1.94 6.07 6.35
CA THR A 9 -1.18 6.56 5.21
C THR A 9 0.13 5.78 5.06
N PHE A 10 0.84 5.55 6.15
CA PHE A 10 2.07 4.75 6.13
C PHE A 10 1.81 3.29 5.70
N GLN A 11 0.77 2.65 6.23
CA GLN A 11 0.43 1.27 5.85
C GLN A 11 0.01 1.18 4.37
N LYS A 12 -0.72 2.18 3.84
CA LYS A 12 -1.03 2.24 2.40
C LYS A 12 0.24 2.35 1.56
N MET A 13 1.19 3.20 1.97
CA MET A 13 2.49 3.30 1.30
C MET A 13 3.21 1.96 1.33
N GLN A 14 3.29 1.29 2.48
CA GLN A 14 3.91 -0.02 2.61
C GLN A 14 3.25 -1.08 1.70
N PHE A 15 1.92 -1.10 1.63
CA PHE A 15 1.20 -2.01 0.73
C PHE A 15 1.55 -1.78 -0.74
N VAL A 16 1.55 -0.52 -1.18
CA VAL A 16 1.92 -0.15 -2.56
C VAL A 16 3.39 -0.51 -2.84
N MET A 17 4.29 -0.24 -1.91
CA MET A 17 5.72 -0.58 -2.06
C MET A 17 5.92 -2.08 -2.19
N ASN A 18 5.29 -2.89 -1.33
CA ASN A 18 5.35 -4.35 -1.43
C ASN A 18 4.86 -4.86 -2.80
N ALA A 19 3.81 -4.24 -3.35
CA ALA A 19 3.31 -4.62 -4.67
C ALA A 19 4.32 -4.27 -5.78
N ILE A 20 4.94 -3.09 -5.70
CA ILE A 20 5.99 -2.68 -6.65
C ILE A 20 7.18 -3.66 -6.61
N ASP A 21 7.65 -4.01 -5.41
CA ASP A 21 8.76 -4.97 -5.22
C ASP A 21 8.41 -6.37 -5.75
N ALA A 22 7.14 -6.76 -5.67
CA ALA A 22 6.62 -7.99 -6.26
C ALA A 22 6.38 -7.91 -7.78
N GLY A 23 6.73 -6.81 -8.44
CA GLY A 23 6.64 -6.62 -9.89
C GLY A 23 5.29 -6.11 -10.40
N TRP A 24 4.44 -5.56 -9.52
CA TRP A 24 3.21 -4.91 -9.92
C TRP A 24 3.44 -3.45 -10.33
N SER A 25 2.68 -2.98 -11.31
CA SER A 25 2.47 -1.56 -11.56
C SER A 25 1.21 -1.09 -10.84
N VAL A 26 1.29 0.03 -10.12
CA VAL A 26 0.15 0.60 -9.39
C VAL A 26 -0.21 1.95 -9.99
N LYS A 27 -1.46 2.10 -10.44
CA LYS A 27 -2.01 3.36 -10.94
C LYS A 27 -3.15 3.81 -10.03
N LYS A 28 -3.03 5.01 -9.46
CA LYS A 28 -4.16 5.70 -8.82
C LYS A 28 -5.00 6.41 -9.88
N SER A 29 -6.32 6.24 -9.85
CA SER A 29 -7.26 6.88 -10.76
C SER A 29 -8.52 7.22 -9.97
N GLU A 30 -8.79 8.51 -9.78
CA GLU A 30 -9.92 8.99 -8.98
C GLU A 30 -9.93 8.28 -7.60
N ASP A 31 -10.99 7.52 -7.33
CA ASP A 31 -11.21 6.79 -6.09
C ASP A 31 -10.77 5.32 -6.16
N ASN A 32 -9.89 4.98 -7.09
CA ASN A 32 -9.42 3.61 -7.29
C ASN A 32 -7.89 3.49 -7.38
N TYR A 33 -7.39 2.34 -6.96
CA TYR A 33 -6.03 1.86 -7.21
C TYR A 33 -6.09 0.64 -8.12
N ILE A 34 -5.38 0.70 -9.24
CA ILE A 34 -5.31 -0.35 -10.25
C ILE A 34 -3.92 -0.97 -10.18
N PHE A 35 -3.85 -2.21 -9.73
CA PHE A 35 -2.65 -3.01 -9.68
C PHE A 35 -2.62 -3.89 -10.94
N THR A 36 -1.53 -3.86 -11.70
CA THR A 36 -1.36 -4.68 -12.90
C THR A 36 -0.01 -5.38 -12.90
N LYS A 37 0.01 -6.69 -13.14
CA LYS A 37 1.23 -7.48 -13.28
C LYS A 37 1.27 -8.05 -14.70
N LYS A 38 1.78 -7.23 -15.63
CA LYS A 38 1.67 -7.48 -17.08
C LYS A 38 2.23 -8.83 -17.51
N HIS A 39 3.36 -9.24 -16.95
CA HIS A 39 4.00 -10.50 -17.29
C HIS A 39 3.25 -11.74 -16.77
N GLU A 40 2.33 -11.58 -15.82
CA GLU A 40 1.43 -12.64 -15.33
C GLU A 40 -0.01 -12.47 -15.84
N GLY A 41 -0.31 -11.43 -16.62
CA GLY A 41 -1.68 -11.13 -17.08
C GLY A 41 -2.67 -10.78 -15.96
N LYS A 42 -2.20 -10.41 -14.76
CA LYS A 42 -3.06 -10.11 -13.60
C LYS A 42 -3.41 -8.63 -13.52
N ARG A 43 -4.65 -8.35 -13.08
CA ARG A 43 -5.16 -7.01 -12.82
C ARG A 43 -6.12 -7.04 -11.63
N GLU A 44 -5.87 -6.17 -10.66
CA GLU A 44 -6.71 -5.98 -9.47
C GLU A 44 -7.10 -4.51 -9.36
N VAL A 45 -8.34 -4.23 -8.98
CA VAL A 45 -8.86 -2.86 -8.81
C VAL A 45 -9.44 -2.75 -7.42
N PHE A 46 -8.91 -1.82 -6.64
CA PHE A 46 -9.36 -1.53 -5.29
C PHE A 46 -9.96 -0.13 -5.23
N MET A 47 -11.16 0.02 -4.68
CA MET A 47 -11.64 1.35 -4.28
C MET A 47 -10.76 1.88 -3.15
N ALA A 48 -10.52 3.19 -3.12
CA ALA A 48 -9.60 3.82 -2.17
C ALA A 48 -10.02 3.55 -0.71
N ASP A 49 -11.31 3.68 -0.41
CA ASP A 49 -11.86 3.43 0.93
C ASP A 49 -11.78 1.96 1.32
N TYR A 50 -11.97 1.06 0.34
CA TYR A 50 -11.85 -0.37 0.57
C TYR A 50 -10.39 -0.78 0.81
N LEU A 51 -9.46 -0.23 0.01
CA LEU A 51 -8.03 -0.45 0.20
C LEU A 51 -7.58 0.03 1.57
N GLU A 52 -8.07 1.19 2.00
CA GLU A 52 -7.81 1.71 3.34
C GLU A 52 -8.28 0.75 4.43
N LYS A 53 -9.55 0.32 4.40
CA LYS A 53 -10.07 -0.67 5.35
C LYS A 53 -9.26 -1.96 5.32
N PHE A 54 -9.05 -2.52 4.14
CA PHE A 54 -8.27 -3.74 3.94
C PHE A 54 -6.89 -3.66 4.57
N VAL A 55 -6.16 -2.57 4.31
CA VAL A 55 -4.81 -2.37 4.84
C VAL A 55 -4.83 -2.19 6.36
N THR A 56 -5.78 -1.43 6.90
CA THR A 56 -5.88 -1.23 8.36
C THR A 56 -6.26 -2.51 9.11
N GLU A 57 -7.10 -3.36 8.52
CA GLU A 57 -7.57 -4.61 9.12
C GLU A 57 -6.57 -5.75 8.96
N ASN A 58 -5.83 -5.81 7.85
CA ASN A 58 -5.01 -6.97 7.48
C ASN A 58 -3.50 -6.74 7.61
N MET A 59 -3.01 -5.49 7.62
CA MET A 59 -1.58 -5.22 7.83
C MET A 59 -1.29 -4.98 9.31
N LYS A 60 -0.74 -6.02 9.97
CA LYS A 60 -0.19 -5.88 11.32
C LYS A 60 0.98 -4.90 11.29
N PHE A 61 0.92 -3.86 12.11
CA PHE A 61 2.06 -3.00 12.36
C PHE A 61 3.00 -3.74 13.29
N ASP A 62 4.02 -4.38 12.72
CA ASP A 62 5.09 -4.95 13.53
C ASP A 62 6.06 -3.80 13.83
N GLY A 63 6.04 -3.28 15.06
CA GLY A 63 6.77 -2.07 15.48
C GLY A 63 8.30 -2.13 15.39
N LYS A 64 8.86 -3.13 14.71
CA LYS A 64 10.30 -3.33 14.49
C LYS A 64 10.88 -2.51 13.34
N THR A 65 10.06 -1.93 12.46
CA THR A 65 10.56 -1.25 11.24
C THR A 65 10.87 0.24 11.42
N LEU A 66 10.72 0.79 12.62
CA LEU A 66 11.17 2.16 12.93
C LEU A 66 12.17 2.12 14.08
N GLY A 67 13.46 1.99 13.75
CA GLY A 67 14.55 2.31 14.67
C GLY A 67 15.41 1.16 15.20
N SER A 68 15.48 -0.01 14.55
CA SER A 68 16.51 -1.02 14.86
C SER A 68 17.59 -1.08 13.78
N THR A 69 18.36 -0.01 13.64
CA THR A 69 19.75 -0.10 13.15
C THR A 69 20.64 0.26 14.33
N ILE A 70 21.44 -0.74 14.70
CA ILE A 70 22.64 -0.78 15.57
C ILE A 70 23.16 0.58 16.05
#